data_AF-A0A7S0LP55-F1
#
_entry.id   AF-A0A7S0LP55-F1
#
_cell.length_a   1.000
_cell.length_b   1.000
_cell.length_c   1.000
_cell.angle_alpha   90.00
_cell.angle_beta   90.00
_cell.angle_gamma   90.00
#
_symmetry.space_group_name_H-M   'P 1'
#
loop_
_entity.id
_entity.type
_entity.pdbx_description
1 polymer ?
#
loop_
_entity_poly.entity_id
_entity_poly.type
_entity_poly.pdbx_seq_one_letter_code
_entity_poly.pdbx_strand_id
1 'polypeptide(L)'
;LWNRFAVSLCSPPSPRMRSALPRTLARRSARALSTAFADAPSAPLRSARVNANHVPDASSPLPFMHKPNEFDSAAISKEHWSGDWSSEDIRAAQSANVVATWGSTKATANLPILERGEGVYLYDKDGKKYLDWTSQAVCTNLGYDVPPAVLEAVTRQLTTLPMVYGGLGMVEVRARFAKLLSEALPGDINGLLFPCGGAEANEAAIRIARRYTGRHKILTQYRSYHGGSTTTLAATGDFRRWFGESAATGMLKMLSPFPTTFQWAAEEEAVAQISLAALEEQIIHEGPHTIAAILMESVIGSR
;
A
#
# COMPACT_ATOMS: atom_id res chain seq x y z
N LEU A 1 20.94 12.29 -14.31
CA LEU A 1 21.72 12.82 -13.17
C LEU A 1 21.13 12.46 -11.80
N TRP A 2 20.26 11.45 -11.70
CA TRP A 2 19.74 10.96 -10.41
C TRP A 2 20.15 9.50 -10.29
N ASN A 3 21.23 9.28 -9.56
CA ASN A 3 21.76 7.95 -9.27
C ASN A 3 22.10 7.92 -7.78
N ARG A 4 21.72 6.82 -7.11
CA ARG A 4 22.00 6.43 -5.72
C ARG A 4 21.08 7.01 -4.65
N PHE A 5 20.20 6.16 -4.10
CA PHE A 5 19.91 6.17 -2.66
C PHE A 5 19.73 4.74 -2.16
N ALA A 6 20.49 4.42 -1.11
CA ALA A 6 20.58 3.11 -0.48
C ALA A 6 19.60 3.02 0.69
N VAL A 7 19.03 1.83 0.89
CA VAL A 7 18.48 1.40 2.17
C VAL A 7 19.42 0.33 2.71
N SER A 8 20.00 0.58 3.88
CA SER A 8 20.82 -0.37 4.62
C SER A 8 19.92 -1.20 5.54
N LEU A 9 19.87 -2.51 5.33
CA LEU A 9 19.34 -3.45 6.31
C LEU A 9 20.52 -4.22 6.89
N CYS A 10 20.63 -4.19 8.23
CA CYS A 10 21.63 -4.93 9.00
C CYS A 10 21.71 -6.40 8.55
N SER A 11 22.88 -6.82 8.08
CA SER A 11 23.19 -8.23 7.85
C SER A 11 23.31 -8.99 9.19
N PRO A 12 22.89 -10.26 9.27
CA PRO A 12 23.13 -11.09 10.45
C PRO A 12 24.61 -11.52 10.54
N PRO A 13 25.17 -11.71 11.75
CA PRO A 13 26.57 -12.12 11.88
C PRO A 13 26.77 -13.60 11.51
N SER A 14 27.88 -13.88 10.82
CA SER A 14 28.32 -15.22 10.42
C SER A 14 28.76 -16.10 11.62
N PRO A 15 28.61 -17.43 11.59
CA PRO A 15 29.02 -18.29 12.69
C PRO A 15 30.40 -18.91 12.45
N ARG A 16 31.48 -18.37 13.04
CA ARG A 16 32.70 -19.14 13.34
C ARG A 16 33.43 -18.59 14.57
N MET A 17 33.32 -19.31 15.69
CA MET A 17 34.49 -19.70 16.47
C MET A 17 34.13 -20.86 17.43
N ARG A 18 34.80 -22.00 17.24
CA ARG A 18 34.78 -23.15 18.15
C ARG A 18 35.91 -22.99 19.16
N SER A 19 35.61 -23.02 20.45
CA SER A 19 36.49 -23.37 21.58
C SER A 19 35.62 -23.36 22.84
N ALA A 20 35.78 -24.13 23.91
CA ALA A 20 36.54 -25.32 24.27
C ALA A 20 35.77 -25.89 25.49
N LEU A 21 35.49 -27.19 25.51
CA LEU A 21 34.97 -27.90 26.68
C LEU A 21 36.11 -28.19 27.68
N PRO A 22 35.81 -28.28 28.98
CA PRO A 22 36.37 -29.33 29.81
C PRO A 22 35.31 -30.37 30.18
N ARG A 23 35.69 -31.62 29.93
CA ARG A 23 34.99 -32.86 30.30
C ARG A 23 35.00 -33.05 31.80
N THR A 24 33.85 -33.30 32.42
CA THR A 24 33.73 -34.18 33.60
C THR A 24 32.30 -34.72 33.71
N LEU A 25 32.19 -35.95 34.21
CA LEU A 25 30.96 -36.75 34.45
C LEU A 25 30.32 -37.44 33.24
N ALA A 26 31.12 -38.29 32.58
CA ALA A 26 30.62 -39.50 31.95
C ALA A 26 30.45 -40.61 32.99
N ARG A 27 29.40 -41.43 32.83
CA ARG A 27 29.01 -42.64 33.58
C ARG A 27 28.06 -42.43 34.76
N ARG A 28 26.77 -42.32 34.42
CA ARG A 28 25.68 -43.05 35.09
C ARG A 28 24.44 -43.06 34.17
N SER A 29 23.76 -44.20 34.11
CA SER A 29 22.43 -44.43 33.52
C SER A 29 22.27 -44.57 31.99
N ALA A 30 22.97 -45.53 31.38
CA ALA A 30 22.51 -46.16 30.14
C ALA A 30 21.71 -47.45 30.45
N ARG A 31 20.64 -47.34 31.25
CA ARG A 31 19.61 -48.40 31.45
C ARG A 31 18.45 -47.94 32.35
N ALA A 32 17.77 -46.86 31.99
CA ALA A 32 16.48 -46.48 32.58
C ALA A 32 15.85 -45.35 31.75
N LEU A 33 15.40 -45.62 30.52
CA LEU A 33 14.69 -44.63 29.70
C LEU A 33 13.89 -45.30 28.56
N SER A 34 13.33 -46.50 28.78
CA SER A 34 12.43 -47.15 27.81
C SER A 34 11.07 -47.57 28.39
N THR A 35 10.65 -47.06 29.56
CA THR A 35 9.35 -47.44 30.17
C THR A 35 8.61 -46.32 30.90
N ALA A 36 8.84 -45.04 30.55
CA ALA A 36 8.13 -43.93 31.18
C ALA A 36 7.67 -42.85 30.19
N PHE A 37 7.02 -43.26 29.09
CA PHE A 37 6.28 -42.37 28.18
C PHE A 37 5.05 -43.09 27.58
N ALA A 38 4.41 -43.96 28.36
CA ALA A 38 3.22 -44.70 27.92
C ALA A 38 1.89 -44.06 28.35
N ASP A 39 1.85 -43.12 29.30
CA ASP A 39 0.59 -42.58 29.84
C ASP A 39 0.60 -41.06 30.03
N ALA A 40 0.86 -40.31 28.95
CA ALA A 40 0.53 -38.89 28.89
C ALA A 40 -0.14 -38.60 27.53
N PRO A 41 -1.42 -38.18 27.50
CA PRO A 41 -2.13 -37.98 26.24
C PRO A 41 -1.50 -36.82 25.47
N SER A 42 -0.89 -37.17 24.34
CA SER A 42 -0.41 -36.25 23.32
C SER A 42 -1.61 -35.59 22.63
N ALA A 43 -2.06 -34.45 23.14
CA ALA A 43 -2.93 -33.57 22.37
C ALA A 43 -2.09 -32.89 21.28
N PRO A 44 -2.41 -33.07 19.98
CA PRO A 44 -1.74 -32.32 18.94
C PRO A 44 -2.22 -30.86 18.99
N LEU A 45 -1.31 -29.89 19.13
CA LEU A 45 -1.55 -28.48 18.79
C LEU A 45 -1.69 -28.34 17.26
N ARG A 46 -2.76 -28.94 16.73
CA ARG A 46 -3.36 -28.51 15.46
C ARG A 46 -4.23 -27.32 15.82
N SER A 47 -3.89 -26.12 15.35
CA SER A 47 -4.91 -25.10 15.12
C SER A 47 -5.76 -25.52 13.91
N ALA A 48 -6.42 -26.66 14.02
CA ALA A 48 -7.57 -27.00 13.20
C ALA A 48 -8.78 -26.42 13.93
N ARG A 49 -9.71 -25.81 13.21
CA ARG A 49 -11.02 -25.30 13.67
C ARG A 49 -11.11 -23.85 14.14
N VAL A 50 -10.43 -22.92 13.47
CA VAL A 50 -11.14 -21.67 13.14
C VAL A 50 -11.97 -22.03 11.89
N ASN A 51 -13.30 -22.07 12.01
CA ASN A 51 -14.30 -22.54 11.03
C ASN A 51 -14.51 -24.05 10.81
N ALA A 52 -14.81 -24.85 11.85
CA ALA A 52 -15.29 -26.23 11.61
C ALA A 52 -16.56 -26.66 12.39
N ASN A 53 -17.10 -25.84 13.30
CA ASN A 53 -18.23 -26.28 14.14
C ASN A 53 -19.43 -25.30 14.13
N HIS A 54 -19.43 -24.26 13.29
CA HIS A 54 -20.66 -23.52 13.02
C HIS A 54 -21.30 -24.10 11.76
N VAL A 55 -22.23 -25.02 11.96
CA VAL A 55 -23.22 -25.37 10.94
C VAL A 55 -24.41 -24.44 11.23
N PRO A 56 -24.70 -23.44 10.37
CA PRO A 56 -25.89 -22.61 10.53
C PRO A 56 -27.13 -23.52 10.59
N ASP A 57 -28.10 -23.13 11.41
CA ASP A 57 -29.37 -23.85 11.51
C ASP A 57 -30.02 -24.00 10.13
N ALA A 58 -30.21 -25.24 9.68
CA ALA A 58 -30.83 -25.57 8.40
C ALA A 58 -32.35 -25.33 8.40
N SER A 59 -32.98 -25.08 9.56
CA SER A 59 -34.42 -24.97 9.70
C SER A 59 -34.99 -23.57 9.43
N SER A 60 -34.11 -22.58 9.20
CA SER A 60 -34.52 -21.30 8.66
C SER A 60 -33.36 -20.76 7.82
N PRO A 61 -33.27 -21.06 6.51
CA PRO A 61 -32.46 -20.22 5.64
C PRO A 61 -32.90 -18.78 5.94
N LEU A 62 -31.97 -17.92 6.38
CA LEU A 62 -32.19 -16.49 6.32
C LEU A 62 -32.87 -16.26 4.98
N PRO A 63 -34.07 -15.65 4.92
CA PRO A 63 -34.81 -15.55 3.68
C PRO A 63 -33.83 -14.95 2.69
N PHE A 64 -33.37 -15.78 1.74
CA PHE A 64 -32.56 -15.27 0.65
C PHE A 64 -33.50 -14.24 0.06
N MET A 65 -33.17 -12.96 0.19
CA MET A 65 -33.79 -11.92 -0.61
C MET A 65 -33.33 -12.21 -2.05
N HIS A 66 -33.92 -13.25 -2.64
CA HIS A 66 -33.97 -13.54 -4.06
C HIS A 66 -35.10 -12.71 -4.65
N LYS A 67 -35.06 -11.40 -4.43
CA LYS A 67 -35.07 -10.62 -5.64
C LYS A 67 -33.60 -10.59 -6.03
N PRO A 68 -33.18 -11.31 -7.09
CA PRO A 68 -32.03 -10.82 -7.84
C PRO A 68 -32.22 -9.31 -7.95
N ASN A 69 -31.17 -8.51 -7.79
CA ASN A 69 -31.24 -7.18 -8.38
C ASN A 69 -31.50 -7.43 -9.87
N GLU A 70 -32.78 -7.46 -10.26
CA GLU A 70 -33.22 -7.48 -11.63
C GLU A 70 -32.76 -6.13 -12.13
N PHE A 71 -31.54 -6.13 -12.64
CA PHE A 71 -30.99 -5.00 -13.35
C PHE A 71 -31.87 -4.83 -14.57
N ASP A 72 -32.90 -4.00 -14.43
CA ASP A 72 -33.75 -3.62 -15.55
C ASP A 72 -32.97 -2.66 -16.42
N SER A 73 -32.24 -3.22 -17.39
CA SER A 73 -31.53 -2.43 -18.38
C SER A 73 -32.47 -1.51 -19.18
N ALA A 74 -33.78 -1.81 -19.23
CA ALA A 74 -34.76 -0.95 -19.89
C ALA A 74 -35.14 0.28 -19.05
N ALA A 75 -34.90 0.26 -17.72
CA ALA A 75 -35.07 1.41 -16.84
C ALA A 75 -33.93 2.44 -16.96
N ILE A 76 -32.82 2.09 -17.61
CA ILE A 76 -31.70 2.99 -17.87
C ILE A 76 -31.99 3.78 -19.14
N SER A 77 -31.88 5.11 -19.07
CA SER A 77 -32.09 5.96 -20.25
C SER A 77 -31.15 5.54 -21.38
N LYS A 78 -31.69 5.42 -22.59
CA LYS A 78 -30.88 5.11 -23.77
C LYS A 78 -29.94 6.26 -24.15
N GLU A 79 -30.22 7.46 -23.66
CA GLU A 79 -29.44 8.69 -23.89
C GLU A 79 -28.00 8.59 -23.34
N HIS A 80 -27.74 7.72 -22.35
CA HIS A 80 -26.38 7.44 -21.89
C HIS A 80 -25.47 6.82 -22.96
N TRP A 81 -26.06 6.19 -23.98
CA TRP A 81 -25.34 5.39 -24.97
C TRP A 81 -25.36 6.00 -26.38
N SER A 82 -25.99 7.17 -26.56
CA SER A 82 -26.17 7.78 -27.87
C SER A 82 -25.76 9.25 -27.89
N GLY A 83 -24.85 9.61 -28.81
CA GLY A 83 -24.46 10.99 -29.07
C GLY A 83 -23.50 11.59 -28.04
N ASP A 84 -23.02 12.80 -28.34
CA ASP A 84 -22.20 13.59 -27.42
C ASP A 84 -23.08 14.37 -26.46
N TRP A 85 -22.74 14.35 -25.18
CA TRP A 85 -23.48 15.09 -24.15
C TRP A 85 -23.20 16.59 -24.24
N SER A 86 -24.22 17.42 -23.99
CA SER A 86 -24.01 18.85 -23.86
C SER A 86 -23.21 19.18 -22.59
N SER A 87 -22.60 20.37 -22.55
CA SER A 87 -21.93 20.85 -21.33
C SER A 87 -22.88 20.96 -20.13
N GLU A 88 -24.18 21.19 -20.38
CA GLU A 88 -25.20 21.23 -19.34
C GLU A 88 -25.49 19.83 -18.77
N ASP A 89 -25.66 18.83 -19.64
CA ASP A 89 -25.90 17.44 -19.24
C ASP A 89 -24.75 16.89 -18.38
N ILE A 90 -23.50 17.17 -18.79
CA ILE A 90 -22.30 16.76 -18.05
C ILE A 90 -22.28 17.39 -16.65
N ARG A 91 -22.57 18.69 -16.53
CA ARG A 91 -22.59 19.37 -15.23
C ARG A 91 -23.73 18.87 -14.35
N ALA A 92 -24.91 18.67 -14.91
CA ALA A 92 -26.06 18.15 -14.19
C ALA A 92 -25.76 16.74 -13.63
N ALA A 93 -25.20 15.86 -14.46
CA ALA A 93 -24.84 14.52 -14.05
C ALA A 93 -23.71 14.50 -12.99
N GLN A 94 -22.67 15.32 -13.16
CA GLN A 94 -21.61 15.46 -12.17
C GLN A 94 -22.16 15.91 -10.81
N SER A 95 -22.99 16.95 -10.80
CA SER A 95 -23.57 17.53 -9.58
C SER A 95 -24.49 16.55 -8.85
N ALA A 96 -25.31 15.81 -9.60
CA ALA A 96 -26.30 14.91 -9.04
C ALA A 96 -25.73 13.56 -8.60
N ASN A 97 -24.66 13.08 -9.27
CA ASN A 97 -24.26 11.66 -9.17
C ASN A 97 -22.80 11.43 -8.73
N VAL A 98 -21.99 12.46 -8.54
CA VAL A 98 -20.57 12.29 -8.20
C VAL A 98 -20.24 12.86 -6.84
N VAL A 99 -19.62 12.03 -5.99
CA VAL A 99 -18.97 12.49 -4.76
C VAL A 99 -17.49 12.73 -5.06
N ALA A 100 -17.04 13.97 -4.90
CA ALA A 100 -15.65 14.30 -5.16
C ALA A 100 -14.72 13.63 -4.15
N THR A 101 -13.60 13.10 -4.63
CA THR A 101 -12.54 12.60 -3.76
C THR A 101 -11.70 13.77 -3.24
N TRP A 102 -11.38 13.77 -1.95
CA TRP A 102 -10.46 14.74 -1.32
C TRP A 102 -10.91 16.21 -1.37
N GLY A 103 -12.21 16.48 -1.46
CA GLY A 103 -12.75 17.83 -1.44
C GLY A 103 -14.27 17.87 -1.41
N SER A 104 -14.83 19.07 -1.29
CA SER A 104 -16.27 19.28 -1.37
C SER A 104 -16.75 19.10 -2.81
N THR A 105 -17.77 18.28 -3.04
CA THR A 105 -18.46 18.18 -4.35
C THR A 105 -18.97 19.54 -4.82
N LYS A 106 -19.37 20.43 -3.91
CA LYS A 106 -19.80 21.79 -4.29
C LYS A 106 -18.69 22.57 -4.98
N ALA A 107 -17.43 22.37 -4.57
CA ALA A 107 -16.30 23.05 -5.17
C ALA A 107 -16.02 22.56 -6.61
N THR A 108 -16.51 21.38 -7.00
CA THR A 108 -16.28 20.83 -8.34
C THR A 108 -17.27 21.33 -9.39
N ALA A 109 -18.32 22.08 -9.00
CA ALA A 109 -19.38 22.52 -9.91
C ALA A 109 -18.87 23.37 -11.10
N ASN A 110 -17.80 24.14 -10.88
CA ASN A 110 -17.25 25.08 -11.86
C ASN A 110 -15.94 24.58 -12.50
N LEU A 111 -15.61 23.30 -12.38
CA LEU A 111 -14.44 22.76 -13.06
C LEU A 111 -14.61 22.83 -14.59
N PRO A 112 -13.50 22.99 -15.34
CA PRO A 112 -13.54 22.91 -16.79
C PRO A 112 -13.95 21.50 -17.24
N ILE A 113 -14.73 21.42 -18.31
CA ILE A 113 -15.09 20.15 -18.94
C ILE A 113 -13.99 19.80 -19.93
N LEU A 114 -13.04 18.99 -19.50
CA LEU A 114 -11.90 18.56 -20.30
C LEU A 114 -12.33 17.54 -21.35
N GLU A 115 -11.84 17.69 -22.58
CA GLU A 115 -12.20 16.82 -23.71
C GLU A 115 -10.98 16.12 -24.32
N ARG A 116 -9.82 16.79 -24.34
CA ARG A 116 -8.61 16.25 -24.98
C ARG A 116 -7.36 16.60 -24.20
N GLY A 117 -6.35 15.75 -24.28
CA GLY A 117 -4.99 16.05 -23.85
C GLY A 117 -3.99 15.83 -24.98
N GLU A 118 -2.87 16.57 -24.93
CA GLU A 118 -1.74 16.45 -25.86
C GLU A 118 -0.46 16.91 -25.15
N GLY A 119 0.58 16.07 -25.13
CA GLY A 119 1.81 16.32 -24.40
C GLY A 119 1.56 16.63 -22.92
N VAL A 120 1.83 17.86 -22.51
CA VAL A 120 1.60 18.37 -21.14
C VAL A 120 0.36 19.25 -21.03
N TYR A 121 -0.47 19.30 -22.07
CA TYR A 121 -1.61 20.19 -22.16
C TYR A 121 -2.94 19.45 -22.12
N LEU A 122 -3.93 20.10 -21.52
CA LEU A 122 -5.33 19.73 -21.52
C LEU A 122 -6.14 20.78 -22.29
N TYR A 123 -7.22 20.36 -22.93
CA TYR A 123 -8.12 21.21 -23.69
C TYR A 123 -9.54 20.97 -23.19
N ASP A 124 -10.26 22.04 -22.85
CA ASP A 124 -11.69 21.95 -22.56
C ASP A 124 -12.54 21.96 -23.84
N LYS A 125 -13.85 21.69 -23.68
CA LYS A 125 -14.84 21.70 -24.78
C LYS A 125 -14.95 23.04 -25.52
N ASP A 126 -14.53 24.14 -24.90
CA ASP A 126 -14.52 25.46 -25.54
C ASP A 126 -13.18 25.73 -26.28
N GLY A 127 -12.29 24.74 -26.33
CA GLY A 127 -10.99 24.79 -26.97
C GLY A 127 -9.92 25.51 -26.15
N LYS A 128 -10.20 25.90 -24.91
CA LYS A 128 -9.22 26.57 -24.06
C LYS A 128 -8.18 25.57 -23.58
N LYS A 129 -6.92 25.98 -23.71
CA LYS A 129 -5.73 25.18 -23.42
C LYS A 129 -5.22 25.45 -22.00
N TYR A 130 -4.93 24.38 -21.27
CA TYR A 130 -4.39 24.38 -19.91
C TYR A 130 -3.06 23.64 -19.89
N LEU A 131 -2.04 24.21 -19.27
CA LEU A 131 -0.78 23.53 -18.99
C LEU A 131 -0.90 22.77 -17.66
N ASP A 132 -0.65 21.46 -17.67
CA ASP A 132 -0.67 20.63 -16.48
C ASP A 132 0.68 20.68 -15.74
N TRP A 133 0.73 21.49 -14.68
CA TRP A 133 1.89 21.62 -13.81
C TRP A 133 1.99 20.53 -12.74
N THR A 134 0.94 19.72 -12.55
CA THR A 134 0.87 18.77 -11.44
C THR A 134 1.07 17.33 -11.88
N SER A 135 1.05 17.06 -13.19
CA SER A 135 0.98 15.71 -13.74
C SER A 135 -0.21 14.96 -13.11
N GLN A 136 -1.33 15.67 -12.98
CA GLN A 136 -2.49 15.26 -12.19
C GLN A 136 -2.12 14.98 -10.72
N ALA A 137 -2.40 13.80 -10.20
CA ALA A 137 -1.92 13.36 -8.89
C ALA A 137 -0.51 12.76 -8.99
N VAL A 138 0.40 13.44 -9.69
CA VAL A 138 1.80 13.04 -9.91
C VAL A 138 1.93 11.67 -10.61
N CYS A 139 1.07 11.40 -11.58
CA CYS A 139 0.97 10.08 -12.22
C CYS A 139 1.00 10.11 -13.76
N THR A 140 0.73 11.24 -14.39
CA THR A 140 0.71 11.38 -15.86
C THR A 140 2.13 11.64 -16.40
N ASN A 141 3.07 10.74 -16.11
CA ASN A 141 4.50 10.95 -16.39
C ASN A 141 4.87 10.90 -17.88
N LEU A 142 4.09 10.18 -18.69
CA LEU A 142 4.26 10.15 -20.15
C LEU A 142 3.58 11.34 -20.85
N GLY A 143 2.90 12.20 -20.09
CA GLY A 143 1.97 13.18 -20.64
C GLY A 143 0.66 12.52 -21.11
N TYR A 144 -0.10 13.27 -21.89
CA TYR A 144 -1.39 12.86 -22.44
C TYR A 144 -1.26 12.12 -23.78
N ASP A 145 -0.04 12.07 -24.34
CA ASP A 145 0.24 11.29 -25.54
C ASP A 145 0.62 9.86 -25.15
N VAL A 146 -0.22 8.89 -25.52
CA VAL A 146 0.11 7.48 -25.32
C VAL A 146 1.00 7.01 -26.47
N PRO A 147 2.25 6.56 -26.22
CA PRO A 147 3.10 6.08 -27.30
C PRO A 147 2.43 4.90 -28.05
N PRO A 148 2.51 4.83 -29.40
CA PRO A 148 1.87 3.77 -30.18
C PRO A 148 2.22 2.36 -29.70
N ALA A 149 3.48 2.13 -29.28
CA ALA A 149 3.93 0.85 -28.74
C ALA A 149 3.20 0.46 -27.43
N VAL A 150 2.86 1.43 -26.58
CA VAL A 150 2.08 1.19 -25.35
C VAL A 150 0.64 0.82 -25.70
N LEU A 151 0.03 1.59 -26.61
CA LEU A 151 -1.34 1.33 -27.07
C LEU A 151 -1.48 -0.07 -27.70
N GLU A 152 -0.54 -0.44 -28.56
CA GLU A 152 -0.50 -1.77 -29.19
C GLU A 152 -0.34 -2.88 -28.14
N ALA A 153 0.57 -2.71 -27.17
CA ALA A 153 0.81 -3.71 -26.13
C ALA A 153 -0.43 -3.93 -25.24
N VAL A 154 -1.11 -2.85 -24.84
CA VAL A 154 -2.34 -2.93 -24.04
C VAL A 154 -3.47 -3.59 -24.83
N THR A 155 -3.68 -3.16 -26.08
CA THR A 155 -4.73 -3.71 -26.95
C THR A 155 -4.52 -5.22 -27.17
N ARG A 156 -3.29 -5.64 -27.46
CA ARG A 156 -2.95 -7.05 -27.63
C ARG A 156 -3.21 -7.87 -26.37
N GLN A 157 -2.87 -7.35 -25.19
CA GLN A 157 -3.13 -8.07 -23.93
C GLN A 157 -4.63 -8.18 -23.64
N LEU A 158 -5.39 -7.11 -23.85
CA LEU A 158 -6.85 -7.09 -23.63
C LEU A 158 -7.60 -8.06 -24.54
N THR A 159 -7.17 -8.21 -25.80
CA THR A 159 -7.80 -9.14 -26.75
C THR A 159 -7.34 -10.59 -26.57
N THR A 160 -6.18 -10.81 -25.94
CA THR A 160 -5.63 -12.16 -25.70
C THR A 160 -6.11 -12.73 -24.36
N LEU A 161 -5.90 -12.00 -23.26
CA LEU A 161 -6.28 -12.41 -21.91
C LEU A 161 -6.37 -11.16 -21.02
N PRO A 162 -7.57 -10.58 -20.83
CA PRO A 162 -7.72 -9.31 -20.11
C PRO A 162 -7.45 -9.45 -18.61
N MET A 163 -7.73 -10.60 -18.01
CA MET A 163 -7.50 -10.84 -16.58
C MET A 163 -7.29 -12.32 -16.29
N VAL A 164 -6.38 -12.62 -15.36
CA VAL A 164 -6.29 -13.93 -14.73
C VAL A 164 -5.92 -13.76 -13.25
N TYR A 165 -6.57 -14.53 -12.40
CA TYR A 165 -6.23 -14.62 -10.99
C TYR A 165 -4.84 -15.25 -10.82
N GLY A 166 -3.96 -14.63 -10.04
CA GLY A 166 -2.57 -15.09 -9.91
C GLY A 166 -2.42 -16.49 -9.32
N GLY A 167 -3.41 -16.98 -8.56
CA GLY A 167 -3.43 -18.36 -8.07
C GLY A 167 -3.93 -19.38 -9.10
N LEU A 168 -4.51 -18.93 -10.21
CA LEU A 168 -5.00 -19.80 -11.29
C LEU A 168 -3.92 -20.07 -12.34
N GLY A 169 -3.10 -19.07 -12.68
CA GLY A 169 -2.11 -19.21 -13.74
C GLY A 169 -1.05 -18.11 -13.77
N MET A 170 0.09 -18.46 -14.34
CA MET A 170 1.21 -17.54 -14.59
C MET A 170 1.05 -16.89 -15.98
N VAL A 171 1.42 -15.60 -16.08
CA VAL A 171 1.38 -14.86 -17.35
C VAL A 171 2.77 -14.30 -17.66
N GLU A 172 3.23 -14.49 -18.90
CA GLU A 172 4.55 -14.07 -19.36
C GLU A 172 4.81 -12.57 -19.09
N VAL A 173 3.84 -11.70 -19.40
CA VAL A 173 4.00 -10.24 -19.22
C VAL A 173 4.30 -9.86 -17.77
N ARG A 174 3.63 -10.51 -16.80
CA ARG A 174 3.88 -10.27 -15.37
C ARG A 174 5.27 -10.79 -14.97
N ALA A 175 5.67 -11.96 -15.45
CA ALA A 175 6.98 -12.54 -15.14
C ALA A 175 8.13 -11.69 -15.72
N ARG A 176 8.00 -11.23 -16.96
CA ARG A 176 8.96 -10.32 -17.61
C ARG A 176 9.05 -8.99 -16.88
N PHE A 177 7.91 -8.41 -16.50
CA PHE A 177 7.89 -7.18 -15.73
C PHE A 177 8.53 -7.34 -14.35
N ALA A 178 8.25 -8.45 -13.65
CA ALA A 178 8.88 -8.76 -12.38
C ALA A 178 10.42 -8.88 -12.51
N LYS A 179 10.90 -9.55 -13.57
CA LYS A 179 12.34 -9.66 -13.84
C LYS A 179 12.97 -8.30 -14.11
N LEU A 180 12.35 -7.50 -14.98
CA LEU A 180 12.81 -6.15 -15.30
C LEU A 180 12.92 -5.26 -14.06
N LEU A 181 11.88 -5.27 -13.21
CA LEU A 181 11.90 -4.52 -11.95
C LEU A 181 13.03 -4.98 -11.03
N SER A 182 13.25 -6.29 -10.88
CA SER A 182 14.35 -6.82 -10.04
C SER A 182 15.74 -6.40 -10.52
N GLU A 183 15.90 -6.09 -11.82
CA GLU A 183 17.17 -5.59 -12.38
C GLU A 183 17.33 -4.08 -12.22
N ALA A 184 16.22 -3.35 -12.23
CA ALA A 184 16.21 -1.89 -12.13
C ALA A 184 16.24 -1.38 -10.68
N LEU A 185 15.71 -2.16 -9.73
CA LEU A 185 15.64 -1.79 -8.32
C LEU A 185 17.00 -1.97 -7.64
N PRO A 186 17.34 -1.12 -6.65
CA PRO A 186 18.64 -1.18 -5.98
C PRO A 186 18.78 -2.39 -5.06
N GLY A 187 20.02 -2.84 -4.86
CA GLY A 187 20.36 -3.86 -3.87
C GLY A 187 19.78 -5.23 -4.21
N ASP A 188 19.10 -5.84 -3.23
CA ASP A 188 18.54 -7.18 -3.28
C ASP A 188 17.00 -7.19 -3.37
N ILE A 189 16.39 -6.07 -3.78
CA ILE A 189 14.92 -5.95 -3.92
C ILE A 189 14.44 -6.80 -5.11
N ASN A 190 14.01 -8.03 -4.81
CA ASN A 190 13.59 -9.02 -5.80
C ASN A 190 12.22 -9.67 -5.52
N GLY A 191 11.54 -9.29 -4.44
CA GLY A 191 10.17 -9.71 -4.12
C GLY A 191 9.17 -8.63 -4.51
N LEU A 192 8.23 -8.95 -5.40
CA LEU A 192 7.30 -7.98 -5.98
C LEU A 192 5.84 -8.39 -5.78
N LEU A 193 5.02 -7.42 -5.40
CA LEU A 193 3.56 -7.50 -5.33
C LEU A 193 2.97 -6.43 -6.25
N PHE A 194 1.81 -6.71 -6.87
CA PHE A 194 1.16 -5.82 -7.85
C PHE A 194 -0.22 -5.36 -7.35
N PRO A 195 -0.28 -4.40 -6.40
CA PRO A 195 -1.51 -3.73 -6.01
C PRO A 195 -2.00 -2.76 -7.10
N CYS A 196 -3.27 -2.36 -7.02
CA CYS A 196 -3.88 -1.42 -7.97
C CYS A 196 -3.65 0.06 -7.62
N GLY A 197 -3.13 0.35 -6.43
CA GLY A 197 -2.83 1.72 -6.01
C GLY A 197 -1.81 1.81 -4.86
N GLY A 198 -1.34 3.03 -4.60
CA GLY A 198 -0.33 3.30 -3.58
C GLY A 198 -0.78 2.96 -2.15
N ALA A 199 -2.07 3.15 -1.84
CA ALA A 199 -2.62 2.78 -0.53
C ALA A 199 -2.54 1.27 -0.29
N GLU A 200 -2.98 0.45 -1.26
CA GLU A 200 -2.87 -1.02 -1.18
C GLU A 200 -1.42 -1.49 -1.09
N ALA A 201 -0.50 -0.82 -1.82
CA ALA A 201 0.93 -1.09 -1.73
C ALA A 201 1.47 -0.87 -0.31
N ASN A 202 1.12 0.26 0.31
CA ASN A 202 1.54 0.57 1.67
C ASN A 202 0.89 -0.35 2.70
N GLU A 203 -0.37 -0.77 2.54
CA GLU A 203 -0.98 -1.78 3.40
C GLU A 203 -0.24 -3.12 3.33
N ALA A 204 0.12 -3.56 2.12
CA ALA A 204 0.91 -4.77 1.94
C ALA A 204 2.29 -4.64 2.59
N ALA A 205 2.99 -3.53 2.38
CA ALA A 205 4.30 -3.27 2.99
C ALA A 205 4.23 -3.30 4.52
N ILE A 206 3.25 -2.63 5.13
CA ILE A 206 3.02 -2.62 6.58
C ILE A 206 2.74 -4.04 7.09
N ARG A 207 1.89 -4.80 6.40
CA ARG A 207 1.57 -6.19 6.77
C ARG A 207 2.80 -7.08 6.68
N ILE A 208 3.61 -6.94 5.65
CA ILE A 208 4.87 -7.70 5.47
C ILE A 208 5.84 -7.35 6.60
N ALA A 209 6.07 -6.08 6.89
CA ALA A 209 6.96 -5.64 7.97
C ALA A 209 6.53 -6.19 9.34
N ARG A 210 5.23 -6.10 9.67
CA ARG A 210 4.67 -6.65 10.90
C ARG A 210 4.81 -8.18 10.95
N ARG A 211 4.51 -8.86 9.85
CA ARG A 211 4.60 -10.33 9.76
C ARG A 211 6.02 -10.84 9.90
N TYR A 212 7.00 -10.14 9.32
CA TYR A 212 8.42 -10.48 9.33
C TYR A 212 9.03 -10.26 10.71
N THR A 213 8.77 -9.09 11.31
CA THR A 213 9.39 -8.70 12.58
C THR A 213 8.66 -9.24 13.82
N GLY A 214 7.37 -9.56 13.70
CA GLY A 214 6.49 -9.84 14.84
C GLY A 214 6.13 -8.59 15.66
N ARG A 215 6.49 -7.40 15.17
CA ARG A 215 6.31 -6.11 15.84
C ARG A 215 5.11 -5.38 15.23
N HIS A 216 4.53 -4.41 15.95
CA HIS A 216 3.25 -3.81 15.54
C HIS A 216 3.35 -2.32 15.17
N LYS A 217 4.30 -1.57 15.73
CA LYS A 217 4.39 -0.12 15.51
C LYS A 217 5.07 0.19 14.18
N ILE A 218 4.56 1.21 13.50
CA ILE A 218 5.13 1.80 12.28
C ILE A 218 5.38 3.27 12.57
N LEU A 219 6.61 3.72 12.39
CA LEU A 219 6.96 5.14 12.45
C LEU A 219 6.78 5.74 11.06
N THR A 220 6.05 6.85 10.98
CA THR A 220 5.95 7.67 9.76
C THR A 220 6.22 9.13 10.10
N GLN A 221 6.30 10.01 9.10
CA GLN A 221 6.66 11.41 9.31
C GLN A 221 5.43 12.32 9.33
N TYR A 222 5.42 13.37 10.16
CA TYR A 222 4.43 14.45 9.99
C TYR A 222 4.52 15.07 8.59
N ARG A 223 3.37 15.49 8.05
CA ARG A 223 3.19 16.04 6.68
C ARG A 223 3.34 15.03 5.53
N SER A 224 3.57 13.76 5.82
CA SER A 224 3.59 12.70 4.80
C SER A 224 2.18 12.32 4.33
N TYR A 225 2.09 11.65 3.18
CA TYR A 225 0.88 10.95 2.73
C TYR A 225 1.17 9.54 2.27
N HIS A 226 0.39 8.60 2.79
CA HIS A 226 0.56 7.17 2.51
C HIS A 226 -0.68 6.49 1.96
N GLY A 227 -1.81 7.19 1.83
CA GLY A 227 -3.04 6.68 1.23
C GLY A 227 -4.31 7.02 2.00
N GLY A 228 -5.46 6.69 1.39
CA GLY A 228 -6.79 6.96 1.94
C GLY A 228 -7.51 5.74 2.52
N SER A 229 -6.89 4.56 2.53
CA SER A 229 -7.46 3.38 3.18
C SER A 229 -7.23 3.46 4.69
N THR A 230 -7.97 2.71 5.50
CA THR A 230 -7.89 2.80 6.98
C THR A 230 -6.47 2.77 7.54
N THR A 231 -5.66 1.77 7.15
CA THR A 231 -4.30 1.61 7.66
C THR A 231 -3.37 2.71 7.15
N THR A 232 -3.53 3.11 5.88
CA THR A 232 -2.64 4.09 5.24
C THR A 232 -3.01 5.53 5.56
N LEU A 233 -4.27 5.78 5.88
CA LEU A 233 -4.77 7.05 6.39
C LEU A 233 -4.23 7.28 7.80
N ALA A 234 -4.23 6.26 8.66
CA ALA A 234 -3.56 6.36 9.96
C ALA A 234 -2.03 6.50 9.83
N ALA A 235 -1.43 5.96 8.77
CA ALA A 235 -0.01 6.15 8.46
C ALA A 235 0.28 7.58 7.97
N THR A 236 -0.64 8.24 7.27
CA THR A 236 -0.50 9.62 6.77
C THR A 236 -0.20 10.62 7.89
N GLY A 237 0.61 11.64 7.61
CA GLY A 237 1.11 12.60 8.59
C GLY A 237 0.43 13.97 8.60
N ASP A 238 -0.59 14.20 7.76
CA ASP A 238 -1.27 15.48 7.60
C ASP A 238 -2.72 15.48 8.12
N PHE A 239 -3.43 16.59 7.89
CA PHE A 239 -4.78 16.82 8.43
C PHE A 239 -5.82 15.79 7.98
N ARG A 240 -5.61 15.12 6.83
CA ARG A 240 -6.56 14.15 6.30
C ARG A 240 -6.74 12.97 7.25
N ARG A 241 -5.73 12.62 8.07
CA ARG A 241 -5.84 11.51 9.02
C ARG A 241 -6.81 11.78 10.17
N TRP A 242 -7.05 13.05 10.54
CA TRP A 242 -7.73 13.41 11.79
C TRP A 242 -9.12 12.80 11.92
N PHE A 243 -9.77 12.47 10.81
CA PHE A 243 -11.11 11.92 10.77
C PHE A 243 -11.17 10.38 10.72
N GLY A 244 -10.03 9.69 10.54
CA GLY A 244 -10.01 8.24 10.32
C GLY A 244 -8.86 7.48 11.00
N GLU A 245 -7.98 8.16 11.73
CA GLU A 245 -6.81 7.52 12.34
C GLU A 245 -7.12 6.52 13.47
N SER A 246 -8.26 6.68 14.13
CA SER A 246 -8.67 5.81 15.25
C SER A 246 -8.92 4.36 14.83
N ALA A 247 -9.12 4.12 13.54
CA ALA A 247 -9.45 2.80 13.01
C ALA A 247 -8.21 1.90 12.77
N ALA A 248 -6.98 2.42 12.88
CA ALA A 248 -5.76 1.62 12.80
C ALA A 248 -4.74 2.02 13.87
N THR A 249 -4.29 1.03 14.64
CA THR A 249 -3.37 1.23 15.78
C THR A 249 -1.90 1.04 15.40
N GLY A 250 -1.01 1.56 16.25
CA GLY A 250 0.43 1.41 16.10
C GLY A 250 1.03 2.29 14.99
N MET A 251 0.39 3.42 14.68
CA MET A 251 0.91 4.41 13.72
C MET A 251 1.45 5.61 14.48
N LEU A 252 2.77 5.72 14.55
CA LEU A 252 3.48 6.78 15.25
C LEU A 252 3.97 7.83 14.25
N LYS A 253 4.12 9.09 14.71
CA LYS A 253 4.60 10.20 13.89
C LYS A 253 5.89 10.77 14.46
N MET A 254 6.92 10.82 13.63
CA MET A 254 8.18 11.51 13.90
C MET A 254 8.16 12.91 13.29
N LEU A 255 8.87 13.84 13.94
CA LEU A 255 9.03 15.19 13.41
C LEU A 255 9.85 15.17 12.12
N SER A 256 9.52 16.13 11.24
CA SER A 256 10.30 16.37 10.04
C SER A 256 11.61 17.10 10.38
N PRO A 257 12.71 16.85 9.66
CA PRO A 257 13.89 17.72 9.70
C PRO A 257 13.58 19.16 9.24
N PHE A 258 12.41 19.37 8.63
CA PHE A 258 11.90 20.68 8.25
C PHE A 258 10.53 20.95 8.91
N PRO A 259 10.50 21.29 10.21
CA PRO A 259 9.27 21.64 10.91
C PRO A 259 8.71 22.99 10.43
N THR A 260 7.43 23.25 10.74
CA THR A 260 6.72 24.44 10.22
C THR A 260 7.01 25.71 11.01
N THR A 261 7.12 25.61 12.33
CA THR A 261 7.13 26.77 13.24
C THR A 261 8.49 27.06 13.87
N PHE A 262 9.46 26.19 13.67
CA PHE A 262 10.81 26.35 14.22
C PHE A 262 11.85 25.72 13.28
N GLN A 263 13.13 25.96 13.57
CA GLN A 263 14.28 25.36 12.89
C GLN A 263 15.13 24.62 13.92
N TRP A 264 15.64 23.45 13.55
CA TRP A 264 16.51 22.65 14.43
C TRP A 264 17.90 23.29 14.57
N ALA A 265 18.45 23.81 13.48
CA ALA A 265 19.73 24.50 13.39
C ALA A 265 19.78 25.32 12.09
N ALA A 266 20.82 26.14 11.93
CA ALA A 266 21.08 26.90 10.70
C ALA A 266 21.70 26.03 9.58
N GLU A 267 22.66 25.17 9.96
CA GLU A 267 23.41 24.34 9.01
C GLU A 267 22.72 22.98 8.78
N GLU A 268 22.68 22.52 7.53
CA GLU A 268 21.99 21.29 7.12
C GLU A 268 22.52 20.04 7.85
N GLU A 269 23.83 19.92 8.01
CA GLU A 269 24.44 18.81 8.75
C GLU A 269 23.98 18.79 10.21
N ALA A 270 23.91 19.96 10.86
CA ALA A 270 23.42 20.06 12.23
C ALA A 270 21.93 19.73 12.33
N VAL A 271 21.11 20.13 11.34
CA VAL A 271 19.70 19.73 11.25
C VAL A 271 19.57 18.21 11.16
N ALA A 272 20.38 17.55 10.33
CA ALA A 272 20.37 16.10 10.19
C ALA A 272 20.72 15.40 11.51
N GLN A 273 21.81 15.81 12.17
CA GLN A 273 22.25 15.21 13.44
C GLN A 273 21.21 15.36 14.55
N ILE A 274 20.64 16.57 14.72
CA ILE A 274 19.61 16.82 15.75
C ILE A 274 18.33 16.02 15.45
N SER A 275 17.93 15.95 14.18
CA SER A 275 16.73 15.19 13.78
C SER A 275 16.91 13.69 14.03
N LEU A 276 18.10 13.15 13.76
CA LEU A 276 18.44 11.75 14.04
C LEU A 276 18.45 11.47 15.55
N ALA A 277 19.03 12.36 16.35
CA ALA A 277 19.03 12.23 17.82
C ALA A 277 17.59 12.26 18.37
N ALA A 278 16.74 13.16 17.87
CA ALA A 278 15.33 13.21 18.26
C ALA A 278 14.56 11.94 17.88
N LEU A 279 14.85 11.37 16.70
CA LEU A 279 14.27 10.10 16.26
C LEU A 279 14.74 8.93 17.13
N GLU A 280 16.03 8.88 17.47
CA GLU A 280 16.60 7.86 18.35
C GLU A 280 15.94 7.88 19.73
N GLU A 281 15.81 9.07 20.33
CA GLU A 281 15.08 9.26 21.58
C GLU A 281 13.62 8.77 21.48
N GLN A 282 12.92 9.11 20.40
CA GLN A 282 11.55 8.61 20.19
C GLN A 282 11.50 7.08 20.09
N ILE A 283 12.44 6.47 19.36
CA ILE A 283 12.54 4.99 19.23
C ILE A 283 12.77 4.33 20.59
N ILE A 284 13.60 4.92 21.45
CA ILE A 284 13.86 4.44 22.82
C ILE A 284 12.57 4.48 23.64
N HIS A 285 11.87 5.62 23.66
CA HIS A 285 10.63 5.79 24.43
C HIS A 285 9.50 4.86 23.96
N GLU A 286 9.43 4.59 22.66
CA GLU A 286 8.40 3.71 22.08
C GLU A 286 8.72 2.23 22.27
N GLY A 287 9.93 1.89 22.72
CA GLY A 287 10.40 0.53 22.84
C GLY A 287 10.84 -0.02 21.48
N PRO A 288 12.15 -0.09 21.18
CA PRO A 288 12.65 -0.46 19.86
C PRO A 288 12.24 -1.86 19.41
N HIS A 289 11.99 -2.76 20.37
CA HIS A 289 11.49 -4.11 20.14
C HIS A 289 10.03 -4.16 19.69
N THR A 290 9.30 -3.04 19.66
CA THR A 290 7.89 -2.96 19.24
C THR A 290 7.69 -2.33 17.85
N ILE A 291 8.75 -1.75 17.27
CA ILE A 291 8.73 -1.04 15.98
C ILE A 291 9.13 -1.98 14.84
N ALA A 292 8.20 -2.20 13.92
CA ALA A 292 8.37 -3.05 12.75
C ALA A 292 9.12 -2.35 11.61
N ALA A 293 8.82 -1.07 11.37
CA ALA A 293 9.41 -0.32 10.27
C ALA A 293 9.30 1.20 10.47
N ILE A 294 10.14 1.93 9.73
CA ILE A 294 9.96 3.35 9.42
C ILE A 294 9.47 3.43 7.97
N LEU A 295 8.33 4.07 7.74
CA LEU A 295 7.75 4.31 6.41
C LEU A 295 7.86 5.80 6.11
N MET A 296 8.59 6.15 5.04
CA MET A 296 8.87 7.53 4.68
C MET A 296 8.93 7.73 3.17
N GLU A 297 8.57 8.93 2.73
CA GLU A 297 8.81 9.42 1.38
C GLU A 297 10.23 9.99 1.29
N SER A 298 10.93 9.77 0.17
CA SER A 298 12.26 10.38 -0.03
C SER A 298 12.17 11.91 -0.14
N VAL A 299 11.11 12.40 -0.78
CA VAL A 299 10.70 13.79 -0.82
C VAL A 299 9.19 13.81 -0.56
N ILE A 300 8.77 14.54 0.47
CA ILE A 300 7.34 14.65 0.82
C ILE A 300 6.59 15.34 -0.32
N GLY A 301 5.62 14.63 -0.91
CA GLY A 301 4.85 15.11 -2.05
C GLY A 301 3.68 16.00 -1.66
N SER A 302 2.70 15.45 -0.94
CA SER A 302 1.47 16.18 -0.62
C SER A 302 1.73 17.25 0.45
N ARG A 303 1.62 18.52 0.06
CA ARG A 303 1.58 19.66 0.98
C ARG A 303 0.23 20.34 0.93
#